data_AF-A0A661QC35-F1
#
_entry.id   AF-A0A661QC35-F1
#
_cell.length_a   1.000
_cell.length_b   1.000
_cell.length_c   1.000
_cell.angle_alpha   90.00
_cell.angle_beta   90.00
_cell.angle_gamma   90.00
#
_symmetry.space_group_name_H-M   'P 1'
#
loop_
_entity.id
_entity.type
_entity.pdbx_description
1 polymer ?
#
loop_
_entity_poly.entity_id
_entity_poly.type
_entity_poly.pdbx_seq_one_letter_code
_entity_poly.pdbx_strand_id
1 'polypeptide(L)'
;MASHIISEEGWGVPGSTNEIFYLLEENGYLERELTEKMVRSVGFRNLLVHEYIKIEMEEIYHIAQKDIHDLGKYLRAIFSKLGLKGRI
;
A
#
# COMPACT_ATOMS: atom_id res chain seq x y z
N MET A 1 -9.41 -3.93 0.53
CA MET A 1 -9.54 -3.28 1.86
C MET A 1 -9.54 -1.77 1.72
N ALA A 2 -8.45 -1.12 1.30
CA ALA A 2 -8.43 0.34 1.10
C ALA A 2 -9.53 0.86 0.18
N SER A 3 -9.76 0.19 -0.97
CA SER A 3 -10.88 0.50 -1.87
C SER A 3 -12.26 0.37 -1.21
N HIS A 4 -12.42 -0.57 -0.27
CA HIS A 4 -13.67 -0.72 0.48
C HIS A 4 -13.84 0.45 1.46
N ILE A 5 -12.78 0.86 2.18
CA ILE A 5 -12.80 2.04 3.06
C ILE A 5 -13.19 3.28 2.26
N ILE A 6 -12.54 3.53 1.12
CA ILE A 6 -12.86 4.68 0.24
C ILE A 6 -14.33 4.66 -0.19
N SER A 7 -14.86 3.48 -0.51
CA SER A 7 -16.26 3.32 -0.92
C SER A 7 -17.25 3.53 0.23
N GLU A 8 -16.93 3.06 1.45
CA GLU A 8 -17.78 3.23 2.63
C GLU A 8 -17.81 4.70 3.08
N GLU A 9 -16.68 5.39 2.99
CA GLU A 9 -16.53 6.80 3.39
C GLU A 9 -16.97 7.79 2.30
N GLY A 10 -17.22 7.31 1.08
CA GLY A 10 -17.76 8.13 -0.02
C GLY A 10 -16.75 9.10 -0.65
N TRP A 11 -15.45 8.81 -0.61
CA TRP A 11 -14.41 9.70 -1.15
C TRP A 11 -14.26 9.65 -2.69
N GLY A 12 -15.23 9.06 -3.39
CA GLY A 12 -15.23 8.92 -4.84
C GLY A 12 -14.62 7.61 -5.33
N VAL A 13 -14.38 7.53 -6.63
CA VAL A 13 -13.87 6.33 -7.31
C VAL A 13 -12.43 6.59 -7.75
N PRO A 14 -11.43 5.88 -7.19
CA PRO A 14 -10.04 6.02 -7.63
C PRO A 14 -9.86 5.44 -9.04
N GLY A 15 -9.18 6.18 -9.90
CA GLY A 15 -8.81 5.80 -11.27
C GLY A 15 -7.62 4.84 -11.35
N SER A 16 -6.88 4.65 -10.25
CA SER A 16 -5.78 3.69 -10.17
C SER A 16 -5.55 3.16 -8.75
N THR A 17 -4.79 2.08 -8.63
CA THR A 17 -4.35 1.58 -7.32
C THR A 17 -3.46 2.59 -6.58
N ASN A 18 -2.76 3.47 -7.30
CA ASN A 18 -1.94 4.51 -6.67
C ASN A 18 -2.83 5.58 -6.02
N GLU A 19 -3.90 5.99 -6.73
CA GLU A 19 -4.87 6.97 -6.22
C GLU A 19 -5.56 6.50 -4.94
N ILE A 20 -5.76 5.19 -4.76
CA ILE A 20 -6.26 4.63 -3.50
C ILE A 20 -5.40 5.06 -2.30
N PHE A 21 -4.06 5.03 -2.44
CA PHE A 21 -3.17 5.39 -1.34
C PHE A 21 -3.12 6.90 -1.10
N TYR A 22 -3.23 7.71 -2.17
CA TYR A 22 -3.32 9.16 -2.02
C TYR A 22 -4.63 9.59 -1.36
N LEU A 23 -5.77 8.98 -1.70
CA LEU A 23 -7.04 9.25 -1.01
C LEU A 23 -6.97 8.90 0.49
N LEU A 24 -6.28 7.82 0.85
CA LEU A 24 -6.03 7.50 2.26
C LEU A 24 -5.13 8.55 2.94
N GLU A 25 -4.12 9.07 2.26
CA GLU A 25 -3.28 10.15 2.77
C GLU A 25 -4.09 11.43 3.03
N GLU A 26 -4.87 11.86 2.04
CA GLU A 26 -5.70 13.07 2.10
C GLU A 26 -6.69 13.03 3.26
N ASN A 27 -7.22 11.85 3.56
CA ASN A 27 -8.13 11.62 4.69
C ASN A 27 -7.41 11.26 5.99
N GLY A 28 -6.08 11.41 6.02
CA GLY A 28 -5.25 11.25 7.20
C GLY A 28 -5.13 9.81 7.71
N TYR A 29 -5.40 8.82 6.87
CA TYR A 29 -5.19 7.40 7.19
C TYR A 29 -3.72 6.99 7.10
N LEU A 30 -2.96 7.65 6.21
CA LEU A 30 -1.54 7.39 6.00
C LEU A 30 -0.75 8.70 6.03
N GLU A 31 0.49 8.61 6.50
CA GLU A 31 1.47 9.69 6.33
C GLU A 31 2.08 9.63 4.93
N ARG A 32 2.49 10.78 4.39
CA ARG A 32 3.07 10.92 3.05
C ARG A 32 4.17 9.89 2.76
N GLU A 33 5.09 9.68 3.70
CA GLU A 33 6.21 8.76 3.51
C GLU A 33 5.73 7.32 3.29
N LEU A 34 4.69 6.89 4.03
CA LEU A 34 4.11 5.56 3.92
C LEU A 34 3.28 5.41 2.64
N THR A 35 2.54 6.45 2.26
CA THR A 35 1.82 6.51 0.99
C THR A 35 2.76 6.28 -0.19
N GLU A 36 3.87 7.02 -0.25
CA GLU A 36 4.85 6.91 -1.32
C GLU A 36 5.54 5.53 -1.37
N LYS A 37 5.72 4.88 -0.21
CA LYS A 37 6.21 3.50 -0.15
C LYS A 37 5.19 2.54 -0.78
N MET A 38 3.92 2.62 -0.40
CA MET A 38 2.88 1.74 -0.93
C MET A 38 2.66 1.92 -2.44
N VAL A 39 2.69 3.17 -2.93
CA VAL A 39 2.63 3.46 -4.36
C VAL A 39 3.79 2.80 -5.12
N ARG A 40 5.01 2.87 -4.58
CA ARG A 40 6.16 2.17 -5.18
C ARG A 40 6.01 0.66 -5.15
N SER A 41 5.50 0.08 -4.07
CA SER A 41 5.27 -1.38 -3.99
C SER A 41 4.23 -1.87 -5.02
N VAL A 42 3.20 -1.05 -5.35
CA VAL A 42 2.28 -1.34 -6.46
C VAL A 42 3.01 -1.31 -7.81
N GLY A 43 3.85 -0.29 -8.03
CA GLY A 43 4.66 -0.19 -9.24
C GLY A 43 5.61 -1.38 -9.40
N PHE A 44 6.26 -1.79 -8.31
CA PHE A 44 7.13 -2.96 -8.27
C PHE A 44 6.38 -4.25 -8.59
N ARG A 45 5.20 -4.47 -8.00
CA ARG A 45 4.33 -5.61 -8.35
C ARG A 45 4.02 -5.63 -9.85
N ASN A 46 3.66 -4.49 -10.43
CA ASN A 46 3.35 -4.42 -11.85
C ASN A 46 4.58 -4.72 -12.71
N LEU A 47 5.74 -4.18 -12.33
CA LEU A 47 7.02 -4.47 -13.00
C LEU A 47 7.37 -5.96 -12.94
N LEU A 48 7.23 -6.60 -11.77
CA LEU A 48 7.48 -8.04 -11.62
C LEU A 48 6.60 -8.89 -12.53
N VAL A 49 5.32 -8.54 -12.68
CA VAL A 49 4.41 -9.28 -13.57
C VAL A 49 4.85 -9.17 -15.04
N HIS A 50 5.37 -8.02 -15.45
CA HIS A 50 5.78 -7.79 -16.83
C HIS A 50 7.21 -8.26 -17.15
N GLU A 51 8.14 -8.17 -16.19
CA GLU A 51 9.58 -8.36 -16.39
C GLU A 51 10.17 -9.52 -15.58
N TYR A 52 9.36 -10.42 -15.00
CA TYR A 52 9.81 -11.53 -14.12
C TYR A 52 10.99 -12.35 -14.67
N ILE A 53 11.13 -12.42 -16.00
CA ILE A 53 12.16 -13.21 -16.69
C ILE A 53 13.53 -12.50 -16.70
N LYS A 54 13.58 -11.18 -16.53
CA LYS A 54 14.81 -10.37 -16.66
C LYS A 54 15.42 -9.90 -15.35
N ILE A 55 14.72 -10.07 -14.22
CA ILE A 55 15.14 -9.53 -12.92
C ILE A 55 15.81 -10.64 -12.10
N GLU A 56 16.94 -10.32 -11.47
CA GLU A 56 17.67 -11.22 -10.59
C GLU A 56 16.88 -11.53 -9.31
N MET A 57 16.70 -12.82 -9.01
CA MET A 57 15.86 -13.28 -7.88
C MET A 57 16.33 -12.77 -6.51
N GLU A 58 17.64 -12.52 -6.35
CA GLU A 58 18.21 -12.01 -5.11
C GLU A 58 17.78 -10.56 -4.82
N GLU A 59 17.67 -9.72 -5.86
CA GLU A 59 17.18 -8.35 -5.73
C GLU A 59 15.68 -8.34 -5.37
N ILE A 60 14.89 -9.20 -6.01
CA ILE A 60 13.46 -9.38 -5.71
C ILE A 60 13.27 -9.77 -4.24
N TYR A 61 14.06 -10.72 -3.74
CA TYR A 61 13.97 -11.18 -2.37
C TYR A 61 14.22 -10.07 -1.35
N HIS A 62 15.25 -9.24 -1.57
CA HIS A 62 15.56 -8.11 -0.71
C HIS A 62 14.45 -7.05 -0.70
N ILE A 63 13.90 -6.71 -1.86
CA ILE A 63 12.81 -5.74 -1.98
C ILE A 63 11.55 -6.29 -1.30
N ALA A 64 11.20 -7.55 -1.54
CA ALA A 64 10.03 -8.19 -0.94
C ALA A 64 10.10 -8.20 0.59
N GLN A 65 11.26 -8.46 1.19
CA GLN A 65 11.45 -8.40 2.65
C GLN A 65 11.19 -6.99 3.21
N LYS A 66 11.66 -5.95 2.53
CA LYS A 66 11.41 -4.56 2.93
C LYS A 66 9.93 -4.20 2.81
N ASP A 67 9.29 -4.58 1.71
CA ASP A 67 7.87 -4.30 1.44
C ASP A 67 6.96 -4.95 2.49
N ILE A 68 7.29 -6.15 2.99
CA ILE A 68 6.53 -6.80 4.06
C ILE A 68 6.48 -5.93 5.33
N HIS A 69 7.59 -5.29 5.70
CA HIS A 69 7.62 -4.43 6.88
C HIS A 69 6.77 -3.17 6.70
N ASP A 70 6.83 -2.55 5.53
CA ASP A 70 6.03 -1.36 5.22
C ASP A 70 4.54 -1.70 5.08
N LEU A 71 4.19 -2.90 4.59
CA LEU A 71 2.82 -3.43 4.63
C LEU A 71 2.30 -3.55 6.06
N GLY A 72 3.13 -4.03 6.99
CA GLY A 72 2.79 -4.09 8.40
C GLY A 72 2.52 -2.70 9.02
N LYS A 73 3.27 -1.66 8.59
CA LYS A 73 3.00 -0.27 8.99
C LYS A 73 1.68 0.24 8.42
N TYR A 74 1.42 -0.04 7.14
CA TYR A 74 0.16 0.29 6.49
C TYR A 74 -1.04 -0.32 7.24
N LEU A 75 -1.00 -1.62 7.57
CA LEU A 75 -2.08 -2.28 8.31
C LEU A 75 -2.30 -1.64 9.69
N ARG A 76 -1.23 -1.33 10.42
CA ARG A 76 -1.32 -0.64 11.72
C ARG A 76 -1.94 0.75 11.60
N ALA A 77 -1.57 1.52 10.58
CA ALA A 77 -2.13 2.85 10.34
C ALA A 77 -3.64 2.78 10.08
N ILE A 78 -4.07 1.85 9.21
CA ILE A 78 -5.49 1.61 8.93
C ILE A 78 -6.24 1.19 10.20
N PHE A 79 -5.75 0.20 10.94
CA PHE A 79 -6.43 -0.28 12.15
C PHE A 79 -6.50 0.77 13.25
N SER A 80 -5.44 1.57 13.43
CA SER A 80 -5.44 2.69 14.37
C SER A 80 -6.53 3.71 14.03
N LYS A 81 -6.76 3.96 12.74
CA LYS A 81 -7.78 4.91 12.28
C LYS A 81 -9.20 4.37 12.40
N LEU A 82 -9.38 3.07 12.18
CA LEU A 82 -10.66 2.38 12.38
C LEU A 82 -10.98 2.09 13.86
N GLY A 83 -10.11 2.49 14.81
CA GLY A 83 -10.29 2.21 16.23
C GLY A 83 -10.14 0.72 16.61
N LEU A 84 -9.64 -0.10 15.68
CA LEU A 84 -9.46 -1.53 15.87
C LEU A 84 -8.09 -1.77 16.54
N LYS A 85 -8.07 -1.94 17.87
CA LYS A 85 -6.85 -2.39 18.57
C LYS A 85 -6.62 -3.89 18.35
N GLY A 86 -6.06 -4.26 17.19
CA GLY A 86 -5.60 -5.62 16.90
C GLY A 86 -4.16 -5.86 17.36
N ARG A 87 -3.92 -6.96 18.10
CA ARG A 87 -2.57 -7.51 18.36
C ARG A 87 -1.99 -7.99 17.02
N ILE A 88 -1.08 -7.22 16.42
CA ILE A 88 -0.22 -7.67 15.31
C ILE A 88 1.23 -7.50 15.71
#